data_AF-A0A9E1NUN3-F1
#
_entry.id   AF-A0A9E1NUN3-F1
#
_cell.length_a   1.000
_cell.length_b   1.000
_cell.length_c   1.000
_cell.angle_alpha   90.00
_cell.angle_beta   90.00
_cell.angle_gamma   90.00
#
_symmetry.space_group_name_H-M   'P 1'
#
loop_
_entity.id
_entity.type
_entity.pdbx_description
1 polymer ?
#
loop_
_entity_poly.entity_id
_entity_poly.type
_entity_poly.pdbx_seq_one_letter_code
_entity_poly.pdbx_strand_id
1 'polypeptide(L)'
;MKHFPLFLLAIYSASMIFIGLGDNLLQVDEGNDTFISTNILKFGLPTHSDGVNHTMLWASSHDGLFVYRPWIPYYIQAFSLSLFGQTTFAARLPFALCGVLSVIF
;
A
#
# COMPACT_ATOMS: atom_id res chain seq x y z
N MET A 1 1.36 -20.29 -28.44
CA MET A 1 0.10 -20.48 -27.67
C MET A 1 0.29 -20.88 -26.20
N LYS A 2 1.47 -21.33 -25.74
CA LYS A 2 1.69 -21.84 -24.37
C LYS A 2 1.28 -20.88 -23.22
N HIS A 3 1.43 -19.56 -23.40
CA HIS A 3 1.11 -18.55 -22.39
C HIS A 3 -0.27 -17.88 -22.58
N PHE A 4 -1.04 -18.32 -23.58
CA PHE A 4 -2.33 -17.71 -23.89
C PHE A 4 -3.34 -17.79 -22.72
N PRO A 5 -3.44 -18.91 -21.98
CA PRO A 5 -4.33 -18.96 -20.81
C PRO A 5 -3.90 -18.00 -19.68
N LEU A 6 -2.60 -17.89 -19.42
CA LEU A 6 -2.04 -16.96 -18.42
C LEU A 6 -2.33 -15.51 -18.79
N PHE A 7 -2.24 -15.17 -20.08
CA PHE A 7 -2.59 -13.85 -20.57
C PHE A 7 -4.08 -13.51 -20.34
N LEU A 8 -4.99 -14.47 -20.59
CA LEU A 8 -6.42 -14.27 -20.31
C LEU A 8 -6.69 -14.12 -18.81
N LEU A 9 -6.02 -14.91 -17.97
CA LEU A 9 -6.11 -14.78 -16.51
C LEU A 9 -5.58 -13.43 -16.01
N ALA A 10 -4.50 -12.92 -16.61
CA ALA A 10 -3.97 -11.60 -16.28
C ALA A 10 -4.99 -10.49 -16.56
N ILE A 11 -5.63 -10.52 -17.74
CA ILE A 11 -6.68 -9.55 -18.09
C ILE A 11 -7.87 -9.66 -17.14
N TYR A 12 -8.32 -10.87 -16.86
CA TYR A 12 -9.49 -11.11 -16.02
C TYR A 12 -9.25 -10.70 -14.56
N SER A 13 -8.11 -11.07 -13.98
CA SER A 13 -7.75 -10.66 -12.62
C SER A 13 -7.55 -9.15 -12.50
N ALA A 14 -6.88 -8.54 -13.49
CA ALA A 14 -6.71 -7.08 -13.52
C ALA A 14 -8.05 -6.35 -13.58
N SER A 15 -9.01 -6.78 -14.41
CA SER A 15 -10.32 -6.12 -14.46
C SER A 15 -11.07 -6.27 -13.14
N MET A 16 -11.05 -7.44 -12.51
CA MET A 16 -11.72 -7.64 -11.22
C MET A 16 -11.10 -6.83 -10.07
N ILE A 17 -9.77 -6.71 -10.03
CA ILE A 17 -9.05 -6.05 -8.93
C ILE A 17 -9.09 -4.53 -9.08
N PHE A 18 -8.94 -4.00 -10.31
CA PHE A 18 -8.77 -2.56 -10.52
C PHE A 18 -10.06 -1.77 -10.65
N ILE A 19 -11.18 -2.42 -11.02
CA ILE A 19 -12.47 -1.73 -11.09
C ILE A 19 -12.89 -1.29 -9.69
N GLY A 20 -13.04 0.03 -9.51
CA GLY A 20 -13.47 0.63 -8.23
C GLY A 20 -12.40 0.67 -7.13
N LEU A 21 -11.14 0.39 -7.45
CA LEU A 21 -10.04 0.32 -6.47
C LEU A 21 -9.90 1.62 -5.65
N GLY A 22 -10.18 2.77 -6.25
CA GLY A 22 -10.09 4.08 -5.62
C GLY A 22 -11.40 4.63 -5.04
N ASP A 23 -12.54 3.96 -5.23
CA ASP A 23 -13.84 4.63 -5.10
C ASP A 23 -14.33 4.78 -3.65
N ASN A 24 -13.67 4.11 -2.71
CA ASN A 24 -14.01 4.12 -1.29
C ASN A 24 -12.85 4.61 -0.43
N LEU A 25 -13.20 5.19 0.73
CA LEU A 25 -12.24 5.52 1.78
C LEU A 25 -11.42 4.31 2.20
N LEU A 26 -10.24 4.56 2.74
CA LEU A 26 -9.37 3.52 3.28
C LEU A 26 -10.05 2.84 4.47
N GLN A 27 -9.95 1.51 4.53
CA GLN A 27 -10.26 0.78 5.76
C GLN A 27 -9.26 1.16 6.86
N VAL A 28 -9.59 0.85 8.12
CA VAL A 28 -8.79 1.32 9.27
C VAL A 28 -7.33 0.84 9.18
N ASP A 29 -7.11 -0.41 8.80
CA ASP A 29 -5.79 -0.99 8.58
C ASP A 29 -5.07 -0.35 7.38
N GLU A 30 -5.76 -0.19 6.25
CA GLU A 30 -5.20 0.51 5.07
C GLU A 30 -4.80 1.96 5.40
N GLY A 31 -5.62 2.66 6.19
CA GLY A 31 -5.38 4.03 6.64
C GLY A 31 -4.17 4.11 7.56
N ASN A 32 -4.05 3.17 8.50
CA ASN A 32 -2.91 3.10 9.42
C ASN A 32 -1.59 2.79 8.67
N ASP A 33 -1.64 1.90 7.67
CA ASP A 33 -0.48 1.62 6.82
C ASP A 33 -0.12 2.83 5.95
N THR A 34 -1.14 3.49 5.40
CA THR A 34 -0.97 4.72 4.60
C THR A 34 -0.37 5.85 5.43
N PHE A 35 -0.73 5.99 6.71
CA PHE A 35 -0.13 6.96 7.62
C PHE A 35 1.39 6.76 7.79
N ILE A 36 1.84 5.50 7.90
CA ILE A 36 3.28 5.22 7.97
C ILE A 36 3.96 5.61 6.64
N SER A 37 3.33 5.29 5.52
CA SER A 37 3.83 5.65 4.19
C SER A 37 3.88 7.16 3.94
N THR A 38 2.92 7.93 4.44
CA THR A 38 2.96 9.40 4.37
C THR A 38 4.03 9.99 5.28
N ASN A 39 4.32 9.36 6.42
CA ASN A 39 5.45 9.73 7.26
C ASN A 39 6.80 9.47 6.57
N ILE A 40 6.93 8.38 5.80
CA ILE A 40 8.11 8.18 4.94
C ILE A 40 8.27 9.35 3.97
N LEU A 41 7.20 9.83 3.35
CA LEU A 41 7.27 10.99 2.45
C LEU A 41 7.64 12.29 3.17
N LYS A 42 7.23 12.45 4.43
CA LYS A 42 7.49 13.65 5.23
C LYS A 42 8.87 13.66 5.89
N PHE A 43 9.34 12.53 6.39
CA PHE A 43 10.55 12.42 7.24
C PHE A 43 11.62 11.49 6.67
N GLY A 44 11.35 10.75 5.59
CA GLY A 44 12.25 9.76 5.00
C GLY A 44 12.27 8.40 5.70
N LEU A 45 11.61 8.28 6.87
CA LEU A 45 11.59 7.08 7.70
C LEU A 45 10.15 6.74 8.13
N PRO A 46 9.84 5.46 8.38
CA PRO A 46 8.53 5.04 8.86
C PRO A 46 8.38 5.40 10.34
N THR A 47 8.03 6.65 10.63
CA THR A 47 7.83 7.12 11.99
C THR A 47 6.44 6.75 12.49
N HIS A 48 6.35 6.39 13.78
CA HIS A 48 5.11 6.02 14.42
C HIS A 48 4.15 7.21 14.64
N SER A 49 4.67 8.44 14.59
CA SER A 49 3.95 9.70 14.75
C SER A 49 4.32 10.70 13.67
N ASP A 50 3.37 11.59 13.33
CA ASP A 50 3.58 12.74 12.45
C ASP A 50 3.92 14.04 13.21
N GLY A 51 4.05 13.95 14.54
CA GLY A 51 4.24 15.07 15.49
C GLY A 51 2.96 15.52 16.20
N VAL A 52 1.79 15.05 15.76
CA VAL A 52 0.47 15.41 16.34
C VAL A 52 -0.32 14.15 16.67
N ASN A 53 -0.37 13.21 15.73
CA ASN A 53 -1.10 11.95 15.79
C ASN A 53 -0.14 10.76 15.87
N HIS A 54 -0.69 9.63 16.31
CA HIS A 54 -0.03 8.33 16.30
C HIS A 54 -0.88 7.35 15.49
N THR A 55 -0.25 6.48 14.69
CA THR A 55 -1.01 5.57 13.79
C THR A 55 -1.83 4.52 14.56
N MET A 56 -1.15 3.63 15.27
CA MET A 56 -1.71 2.41 15.87
C MET A 56 -1.28 2.39 17.33
N LEU A 57 -2.17 2.71 18.27
CA LEU A 57 -1.81 2.81 19.69
C LEU A 57 -1.21 1.52 20.28
N TRP A 58 -1.46 0.38 19.64
CA TRP A 58 -0.94 -0.94 20.01
C TRP A 58 0.34 -1.36 19.28
N ALA A 59 0.80 -0.59 18.29
CA ALA A 59 1.98 -0.96 17.51
C ALA A 59 3.27 -0.70 18.28
N SER A 60 4.19 -1.66 18.21
CA SER A 60 5.53 -1.50 18.76
C SER A 60 6.28 -0.37 18.07
N SER A 61 6.87 0.52 18.87
CA SER A 61 7.77 1.57 18.40
C SER A 61 9.09 1.58 19.17
N HIS A 62 10.17 1.97 18.49
CA HIS A 62 11.51 2.09 19.06
C HIS A 62 12.14 3.39 18.60
N ASP A 63 12.44 4.30 19.52
CA ASP A 63 12.96 5.65 19.23
C ASP A 63 12.12 6.43 18.20
N GLY A 64 10.78 6.30 18.28
CA GLY A 64 9.84 6.89 17.31
C GLY A 64 9.72 6.10 15.99
N LEU A 65 10.60 5.11 15.81
CA LEU A 65 10.61 4.04 14.82
C LEU A 65 9.32 3.23 14.81
N PHE A 66 8.56 3.14 13.72
CA PHE A 66 7.53 2.09 13.62
C PHE A 66 8.20 0.74 13.38
N VAL A 67 8.20 -0.16 14.37
CA VAL A 67 8.89 -1.46 14.29
C VAL A 67 7.94 -2.66 14.41
N TYR A 68 6.63 -2.41 14.28
CA TYR A 68 5.60 -3.44 14.38
C TYR A 68 5.53 -4.36 13.15
N ARG A 69 5.87 -3.86 11.95
CA ARG A 69 5.87 -4.63 10.70
C ARG A 69 7.07 -4.28 9.82
N PRO A 70 7.48 -5.18 8.89
CA PRO A 70 8.56 -4.91 7.94
C PRO A 70 8.33 -3.64 7.11
N TRP A 71 9.41 -2.93 6.77
CA TRP A 71 9.29 -1.59 6.18
C TRP A 71 9.07 -1.55 4.67
N ILE A 72 9.50 -2.59 3.95
CA ILE A 72 9.49 -2.63 2.48
C ILE A 72 8.09 -2.29 1.90
N PRO A 73 6.98 -2.87 2.40
CA PRO A 73 5.64 -2.52 1.91
C PRO A 73 5.33 -1.01 2.00
N TYR A 74 5.73 -0.35 3.10
CA TYR A 74 5.50 1.08 3.30
C TYR A 74 6.33 1.93 2.34
N TYR A 75 7.57 1.56 2.04
CA TYR A 75 8.37 2.28 1.05
C TYR A 75 7.80 2.14 -0.36
N ILE A 76 7.28 0.96 -0.72
CA ILE A 76 6.64 0.75 -2.02
C ILE A 76 5.32 1.56 -2.09
N GLN A 77 4.52 1.56 -1.03
CA GLN A 77 3.30 2.38 -0.97
C GLN A 77 3.62 3.88 -0.99
N ALA A 78 4.64 4.34 -0.24
CA ALA A 78 5.11 5.72 -0.29
C ALA A 78 5.54 6.12 -1.70
N PHE A 79 6.25 5.25 -2.41
CA PHE A 79 6.62 5.48 -3.82
C PHE A 79 5.38 5.66 -4.70
N SER A 80 4.38 4.79 -4.57
CA SER A 80 3.11 4.93 -5.28
C SER A 80 2.39 6.25 -4.97
N LEU A 81 2.30 6.63 -3.69
CA LEU A 81 1.72 7.89 -3.25
C LEU A 81 2.49 9.11 -3.79
N SER A 82 3.81 9.01 -3.93
CA SER A 82 4.63 10.09 -4.51
C SER A 82 4.39 10.30 -6.00
N LEU A 83 4.10 9.23 -6.75
CA LEU A 83 3.86 9.27 -8.19
C LEU A 83 2.42 9.66 -8.55
N PHE A 84 1.45 9.12 -7.81
CA PHE A 84 0.02 9.22 -8.15
C PHE A 84 -0.78 10.09 -7.17
N GLY A 85 -0.09 10.77 -6.26
CA GLY A 85 -0.69 11.61 -5.21
C GLY A 85 -1.23 10.80 -4.03
N GLN A 86 -1.62 11.50 -2.96
CA GLN A 86 -2.20 10.90 -1.76
C GLN A 86 -3.67 10.52 -1.97
N THR A 87 -3.91 9.55 -2.85
CA THR A 87 -5.24 9.02 -3.17
C THR A 87 -5.39 7.60 -2.67
N THR A 88 -6.64 7.16 -2.46
CA THR A 88 -6.97 5.76 -2.09
C THR A 88 -6.52 4.77 -3.16
N PHE A 89 -6.62 5.14 -4.43
CA PHE A 89 -6.08 4.38 -5.56
C PHE A 89 -4.57 4.18 -5.43
N ALA A 90 -3.81 5.25 -5.22
CA ALA A 90 -2.36 5.18 -5.07
C ALA A 90 -1.93 4.36 -3.85
N ALA A 91 -2.67 4.46 -2.74
CA ALA A 91 -2.42 3.66 -1.54
C ALA A 91 -2.60 2.14 -1.79
N ARG A 92 -3.58 1.76 -2.61
CA ARG A 92 -3.90 0.35 -2.90
C ARG A 92 -3.13 -0.23 -4.08
N LEU A 93 -2.65 0.62 -5.00
CA LEU A 93 -2.03 0.21 -6.27
C LEU A 93 -0.93 -0.86 -6.13
N PRO A 94 0.06 -0.74 -5.21
CA PRO A 94 1.09 -1.77 -5.10
C PRO A 94 0.55 -3.14 -4.72
N PHE A 95 -0.41 -3.17 -3.78
CA PHE A 95 -1.03 -4.40 -3.31
C PHE A 95 -1.94 -5.01 -4.37
N ALA A 96 -2.66 -4.18 -5.12
CA ALA A 96 -3.45 -4.60 -6.28
C ALA A 96 -2.57 -5.25 -7.37
N LEU A 97 -1.40 -4.67 -7.66
CA LEU A 97 -0.42 -5.26 -8.58
C LEU A 97 0.08 -6.61 -8.07
N CYS A 98 0.41 -6.73 -6.78
CA CYS A 98 0.78 -8.02 -6.18
C CYS A 98 -0.35 -9.05 -6.30
N GLY A 99 -1.61 -8.64 -6.14
CA GLY A 99 -2.78 -9.50 -6.32
C GLY A 99 -2.95 -10.01 -7.74
N VAL A 100 -2.67 -9.20 -8.76
CA VAL A 100 -2.68 -9.67 -10.16
C VAL A 100 -1.50 -10.61 -10.41
N LEU A 101 -0.30 -10.27 -9.93
CA LEU A 101 0.90 -11.08 -10.13
C LEU A 101 0.77 -12.46 -9.48
N SER A 102 0.17 -12.57 -8.30
CA SER A 102 0.00 -13.85 -7.60
C SER A 102 -0.95 -14.83 -8.29
N VAL A 103 -1.79 -14.36 -9.22
CA VAL A 103 -2.64 -15.23 -10.06
C VAL A 103 -1.83 -15.83 -11.23
N ILE A 104 -0.78 -15.13 -11.66
CA ILE A 104 0.00 -15.47 -12.86
C ILE A 104 1.24 -16.31 -12.50
N PHE A 105 1.84 -16.08 -11.33
CA PHE A 105 3.10 -16.69 -10.87
C PHE A 105 2.86 -17.62 -9.67
#